data_AF-A0AAQ4CW66-F1
#
_entry.id   AF-A0AAQ4CW66-F1
#
_cell.length_a   1.000
_cell.length_b   1.000
_cell.length_c   1.000
_cell.angle_alpha   90.00
_cell.angle_beta   90.00
_cell.angle_gamma   90.00
#
_symmetry.space_group_name_H-M   'P 1'
#
loop_
_entity.id
_entity.type
_entity.pdbx_description
1 polymer ?
#
loop_
_entity_poly.entity_id
_entity_poly.type
_entity_poly.pdbx_seq_one_letter_code
_entity_poly.pdbx_strand_id
1 'polypeptide(L)' 'MIIMKYANFWKKFRDWALTVNHDEIPYKLRGVVKIIRENPNISLVGLAGYLDTDAVYLAKFLYNSFREISQEE' A
#
# COMPACT_ATOMS: atom_id res chain seq x y z
N MET A 1 18.32 12.10 -6.95
CA MET A 1 17.12 12.00 -7.82
C MET A 1 16.44 10.65 -7.55
N ILE A 2 15.46 10.63 -6.62
CA ILE A 2 14.83 9.41 -6.07
C ILE A 2 13.48 9.16 -6.79
N ILE A 3 13.53 8.97 -8.11
CA ILE A 3 12.31 8.76 -8.91
C ILE A 3 12.08 7.25 -9.15
N MET A 4 13.14 6.45 -9.13
CA MET A 4 13.12 5.05 -9.58
C MET A 4 12.66 3.99 -8.55
N LYS A 5 12.35 4.34 -7.29
CA LYS A 5 12.00 3.36 -6.24
C LYS A 5 10.49 3.18 -5.98
N TYR A 6 9.64 4.14 -6.37
CA TYR A 6 8.23 4.13 -5.98
C TYR A 6 7.32 3.23 -6.83
N ALA A 7 7.57 3.11 -8.14
CA ALA A 7 6.77 2.23 -9.00
C ALA A 7 6.94 0.75 -8.61
N ASN A 8 8.18 0.34 -8.33
CA ASN A 8 8.47 -1.00 -7.81
C ASN A 8 7.86 -1.23 -6.41
N PHE A 9 7.84 -0.21 -5.56
CA PHE A 9 7.18 -0.28 -4.26
C PHE A 9 5.67 -0.51 -4.40
N TRP A 10 4.96 0.32 -5.19
CA TRP A 10 3.51 0.22 -5.32
C TRP A 10 3.08 -1.16 -5.82
N LYS A 11 3.76 -1.67 -6.85
CA LYS A 11 3.50 -3.01 -7.37
C LYS A 11 3.65 -4.07 -6.27
N LYS A 12 4.78 -4.06 -5.54
CA LYS A 12 5.03 -5.00 -4.43
C LYS A 12 3.98 -4.91 -3.33
N PHE A 13 3.65 -3.70 -2.89
CA PHE A 13 2.65 -3.47 -1.85
C PHE A 13 1.27 -3.97 -2.27
N ARG A 14 0.86 -3.66 -3.51
CA ARG A 14 -0.42 -4.11 -4.05
C ARG A 14 -0.47 -5.63 -4.17
N ASP A 15 0.59 -6.25 -4.69
CA ASP A 15 0.67 -7.70 -4.82
C ASP A 15 0.59 -8.37 -3.43
N TRP A 16 1.31 -7.84 -2.43
CA TRP A 16 1.18 -8.27 -1.04
C TRP A 16 -0.24 -8.11 -0.48
N ALA A 17 -0.88 -6.96 -0.69
CA ALA A 17 -2.23 -6.70 -0.20
C ALA A 17 -3.28 -7.69 -0.77
N LEU A 18 -3.05 -8.13 -2.00
CA LEU A 18 -3.91 -9.12 -2.67
C LEU A 18 -3.70 -10.54 -2.14
N THR A 19 -2.54 -10.89 -1.60
CA THR A 19 -2.19 -12.27 -1.19
C THR A 19 -2.13 -12.51 0.31
N VAL A 20 -1.86 -11.49 1.12
CA VAL A 20 -1.69 -11.61 2.59
C VAL A 20 -2.94 -12.17 3.27
N ASN A 21 -2.83 -12.98 4.33
CA ASN A 21 -4.04 -13.41 5.06
C ASN A 21 -4.58 -12.28 5.93
N HIS A 22 -5.89 -12.27 6.20
CA HIS A 22 -6.51 -11.15 6.94
C HIS A 22 -5.88 -10.92 8.32
N ASP A 23 -5.52 -12.00 9.00
CA ASP A 23 -4.96 -11.99 10.35
C ASP A 23 -3.53 -11.42 10.39
N GLU A 24 -2.83 -11.47 9.26
CA GLU A 24 -1.46 -10.95 9.11
C GLU A 24 -1.44 -9.46 8.73
N ILE A 25 -2.60 -8.85 8.45
CA ILE A 25 -2.68 -7.43 8.08
C ILE A 25 -2.66 -6.54 9.33
N PRO A 26 -1.67 -5.65 9.47
CA PRO A 26 -1.65 -4.68 10.55
C PRO A 26 -2.91 -3.83 10.55
N TYR A 27 -3.46 -3.54 11.73
CA TYR A 27 -4.73 -2.80 11.88
C TYR A 27 -4.76 -1.51 11.03
N LYS A 28 -3.66 -0.75 11.03
CA LYS A 28 -3.49 0.50 10.28
C LYS A 28 -3.60 0.35 8.75
N LEU A 29 -3.42 -0.86 8.21
CA LEU A 29 -3.48 -1.15 6.77
C LEU A 29 -4.76 -1.87 6.35
N ARG A 30 -5.59 -2.37 7.28
CA ARG A 30 -6.78 -3.17 6.96
C ARG A 30 -7.75 -2.46 6.02
N GLY A 31 -7.99 -1.17 6.24
CA GLY A 31 -8.84 -0.37 5.36
C GLY A 31 -8.27 -0.24 3.95
N VAL A 32 -6.96 0.04 3.85
CA VAL A 32 -6.25 0.14 2.57
C VAL A 32 -6.29 -1.19 1.81
N VAL A 33 -5.95 -2.29 2.48
CA VAL A 33 -5.94 -3.63 1.86
C VAL A 33 -7.34 -4.04 1.40
N LYS A 34 -8.37 -3.72 2.18
CA LYS A 34 -9.76 -3.96 1.78
C LYS A 34 -10.11 -3.26 0.47
N ILE A 35 -9.80 -1.95 0.36
CA ILE A 35 -10.07 -1.17 -0.87
C ILE A 35 -9.30 -1.75 -2.07
N ILE A 36 -8.04 -2.15 -1.88
CA ILE A 36 -7.23 -2.78 -2.93
C ILE A 36 -7.83 -4.11 -3.39
N ARG A 37 -8.36 -4.93 -2.48
CA ARG A 37 -9.02 -6.20 -2.83
C ARG A 37 -10.31 -6.00 -3.58
N GLU A 38 -11.10 -5.01 -3.18
CA GLU A 38 -12.33 -4.63 -3.87
C GLU A 38 -12.03 -4.01 -5.25
N ASN A 39 -10.85 -3.40 -5.43
CA ASN A 39 -10.41 -2.75 -6.66
C ASN A 39 -8.96 -3.14 -7.03
N PRO A 40 -8.68 -4.37 -7.51
CA PRO A 40 -7.31 -4.87 -7.69
C PRO A 40 -6.43 -4.05 -8.65
N ASN A 41 -7.06 -3.31 -9.56
CA ASN A 41 -6.39 -2.47 -10.54
C ASN A 41 -6.27 -1.00 -10.11
N ILE A 42 -6.66 -0.65 -8.88
CA ILE A 42 -6.54 0.71 -8.38
C ILE A 42 -5.09 1.19 -8.47
N SER A 43 -4.90 2.43 -8.89
CA SER A 43 -3.59 3.10 -8.85
C SER A 43 -3.38 3.73 -7.47
N LEU A 44 -2.14 4.00 -7.09
CA LEU A 44 -1.85 4.72 -5.85
C LEU A 44 -2.57 6.07 -5.77
N VAL A 45 -2.66 6.78 -6.90
CA VAL A 45 -3.39 8.06 -7.01
C VAL A 45 -4.90 7.85 -6.84
N GLY A 46 -5.46 6.81 -7.45
CA GLY A 46 -6.88 6.47 -7.28
C GLY A 46 -7.22 6.10 -5.84
N LEU A 47 -6.34 5.35 -5.18
CA LEU A 47 -6.47 5.00 -3.76
C LEU A 47 -6.42 6.26 -2.87
N ALA A 48 -5.52 7.20 -3.18
CA ALA A 48 -5.44 8.47 -2.48
C ALA A 48 -6.73 9.30 -2.63
N GLY A 49 -7.30 9.34 -3.84
CA GLY A 49 -8.61 9.96 -4.08
C GLY A 49 -9.75 9.27 -3.32
N TYR A 50 -9.72 7.95 -3.20
CA TYR A 50 -10.72 7.19 -2.43
C TYR A 50 -10.67 7.49 -0.92
N LEU A 51 -9.47 7.79 -0.42
CA LEU A 51 -9.21 8.08 0.99
C LEU A 51 -9.23 9.58 1.32
N ASP A 52 -9.57 10.44 0.34
CA ASP A 52 -9.53 11.90 0.45
C ASP A 52 -8.20 12.41 1.04
N THR A 53 -7.08 11.91 0.51
CA THR A 53 -5.73 12.23 0.98
C THR A 53 -4.78 12.55 -0.17
N ASP A 54 -3.67 13.22 0.15
CA ASP A 54 -2.57 13.44 -0.79
C ASP A 54 -1.86 12.12 -1.14
N ALA A 55 -1.59 11.92 -2.44
CA ALA A 55 -0.97 10.70 -2.95
C ALA A 55 0.49 10.54 -2.51
N VAL A 56 1.23 11.63 -2.32
CA VAL A 56 2.62 11.59 -1.84
C VAL A 56 2.66 11.23 -0.36
N TYR A 57 1.75 11.80 0.44
CA TYR A 57 1.58 11.44 1.84
C TYR A 57 1.23 9.95 1.98
N LEU A 58 0.23 9.47 1.22
CA LEU A 58 -0.16 8.07 1.23
C LEU A 58 0.99 7.15 0.82
N ALA A 59 1.73 7.50 -0.24
CA ALA A 59 2.90 6.73 -0.68
C ALA A 59 3.92 6.53 0.46
N LYS A 60 4.23 7.62 1.19
CA LYS A 60 5.19 7.59 2.31
C LYS A 60 4.67 6.76 3.47
N PHE A 61 3.40 6.93 3.83
CA PHE A 61 2.76 6.17 4.90
C PHE A 61 2.79 4.67 4.62
N LEU A 62 2.39 4.26 3.41
CA LEU A 62 2.37 2.86 2.99
C LEU A 62 3.79 2.30 2.90
N TYR A 63 4.75 3.06 2.37
CA TYR A 63 6.14 2.62 2.27
C TYR A 63 6.75 2.36 3.65
N ASN A 64 6.56 3.28 4.59
CA ASN A 64 7.08 3.12 5.95
C ASN A 64 6.42 1.94 6.65
N SER A 65 5.10 1.83 6.56
CA SER A 65 4.35 0.72 7.17
C SER A 65 4.72 -0.63 6.56
N PHE A 66 4.92 -0.70 5.23
CA PHE A 66 5.29 -1.94 4.55
C PHE A 66 6.74 -2.35 4.84
N ARG A 67 7.65 -1.37 4.94
CA ARG A 67 9.04 -1.63 5.30
C ARG A 67 9.17 -2.21 6.71
N GLU A 68 8.36 -1.76 7.66
CA GLU A 68 8.32 -2.35 9.01
C GLU A 68 7.95 -3.83 8.97
N ILE A 69 6.97 -4.21 8.14
CA ILE A 69 6.54 -5.60 7.97
C ILE A 69 7.63 -6.43 7.28
N SER A 70 8.27 -5.91 6.23
CA SER A 70 9.27 -6.63 5.45
C SER A 70 10.67 -6.72 6.11
N GLN A 71 10.89 -6.09 7.27
CA GLN A 71 12.16 -6.18 8.01
C GLN A 71 12.06 -7.06 9.26
N GLU A 72 10.93 -7.74 9.47
CA GLU A 72 10.77 -8.77 10.51
C GLU A 72 11.17 -10.19 10.02
N GLU A 73 11.80 -10.30 8.84
CA GLU A 73 12.48 -11.52 8.34
C GLU A 73 14.00 -11.43 8.42
#